data_AF-A0A8H8DFF3-F1
#
_entry.id   AF-A0A8H8DFF3-F1
#
_cell.length_a   1.000
_cell.length_b   1.000
_cell.length_c   1.000
_cell.angle_alpha   90.00
_cell.angle_beta   90.00
_cell.angle_gamma   90.00
#
_symmetry.space_group_name_H-M   'P 1'
#
loop_
_entity.id
_entity.type
_entity.pdbx_description
1 polymer ?
#
loop_
_entity_poly.entity_id
_entity_poly.type
_entity_poly.pdbx_seq_one_letter_code
_entity_poly.pdbx_strand_id
1 'polypeptide(L)'
;PPYWEAENQDIVVLPSCSFDPRELRKVRGLHQYEERFLHRILHLARPGTRVIFVTSVPVDPDLVAYHLSLLPPTVEGAGALLGTRLIMVSVDDGRPDRCLARKFVEKPRLVGRVRRLVDERRRADPAVRPARLEVYRRTRYEALAARALGLELKGAEPELLRWGTKSGSRAVFADAGVPHVPGTFEAERDVGRLAERVAAVLAATAASAASNPRFLAPAPAAAKSRHRVAVKGMVKLEDGFAGLGNGLVDLSAAFSLAARDGGADSGSVERLVLDAFGEMQFQSEEENWPSFRRAIESIGAVFELFVPKSDGQTTPSVQAYIKEHAPTCGGGGGGGGGDADVVVLSTHEQILDGHAYGGCEFPAGEAYRARLEEHARAVGRALARRGEVGHFGVDFIATPSGSGDGTSYLLDALEINLRTTGTTCPLMMLKLLERSHDPRPAEAGGGGGGTGVSHGHYIAFDHFGKADYTVFTPADLHEMLADLSLARGGAEPCSAGRVRDAGILLYMHGAVAELGTFGIAFVGPTREDCRKLVLEVERRLDDEALRCKAAAPEPDDNPA
;
A
#
# COMPACT_ATOMS: atom_id res chain seq x y z
N PRO A 1 -5.15 -15.54 11.80
CA PRO A 1 -4.99 -14.58 10.69
C PRO A 1 -5.18 -15.27 9.33
N PRO A 2 -5.79 -14.59 8.34
CA PRO A 2 -6.15 -15.18 7.04
C PRO A 2 -4.92 -15.65 6.22
N TYR A 3 -3.71 -15.32 6.66
CA TYR A 3 -2.50 -15.55 5.88
C TYR A 3 -1.77 -16.85 6.16
N TRP A 4 -2.16 -17.64 7.14
CA TRP A 4 -1.51 -18.92 7.43
C TRP A 4 -2.57 -19.94 7.80
N GLU A 5 -3.24 -20.47 6.77
CA GLU A 5 -4.18 -21.58 6.89
C GLU A 5 -3.36 -22.86 7.10
N ALA A 6 -3.66 -23.65 8.13
CA ALA A 6 -2.85 -24.80 8.56
C ALA A 6 -2.93 -26.03 7.63
N GLU A 7 -3.24 -25.84 6.35
CA GLU A 7 -3.70 -26.90 5.46
C GLU A 7 -2.82 -27.01 4.20
N ASN A 8 -2.64 -28.22 3.70
CA ASN A 8 -1.91 -28.49 2.46
C ASN A 8 -2.75 -28.05 1.26
N GLN A 9 -2.22 -27.13 0.45
CA GLN A 9 -2.93 -26.48 -0.64
C GLN A 9 -1.97 -25.96 -1.71
N ASP A 10 -2.43 -25.89 -2.95
CA ASP A 10 -1.77 -25.09 -3.99
C ASP A 10 -2.13 -23.62 -3.84
N ILE A 11 -1.13 -22.74 -3.89
CA ILE A 11 -1.30 -21.29 -3.88
C ILE A 11 -0.90 -20.76 -5.25
N VAL A 12 -1.87 -20.31 -6.04
CA VAL A 12 -1.60 -19.57 -7.29
C VAL A 12 -1.48 -18.10 -6.93
N VAL A 13 -0.32 -17.50 -7.19
CA VAL A 13 -0.03 -16.10 -6.90
C VAL A 13 -0.08 -15.32 -8.22
N LEU A 14 -0.96 -14.32 -8.28
CA LEU A 14 -1.14 -13.42 -9.41
C LEU A 14 -1.09 -11.97 -8.90
N PRO A 15 0.11 -11.40 -8.71
CA PRO A 15 0.33 -10.11 -8.06
C PRO A 15 0.05 -8.92 -9.00
N SER A 16 -1.13 -8.92 -9.63
CA SER A 16 -1.49 -7.94 -10.65
C SER A 16 -1.84 -6.56 -10.06
N CYS A 17 -1.07 -5.55 -10.40
CA CYS A 17 -1.42 -4.14 -10.20
C CYS A 17 -2.47 -3.71 -11.24
N SER A 18 -3.74 -4.02 -10.97
CA SER A 18 -4.87 -3.71 -11.87
C SER A 18 -5.49 -2.35 -11.56
N PHE A 19 -4.88 -1.27 -12.07
CA PHE A 19 -5.38 0.11 -12.02
C PHE A 19 -5.63 0.69 -13.42
N ASP A 20 -6.09 1.94 -13.49
CA ASP A 20 -6.23 2.65 -14.77
C ASP A 20 -4.87 2.69 -15.51
N PRO A 21 -4.81 2.34 -16.81
CA PRO A 21 -3.57 2.36 -17.59
C PRO A 21 -2.85 3.71 -17.63
N ARG A 22 -3.56 4.83 -17.47
CA ARG A 22 -2.95 6.17 -17.39
C ARG A 22 -2.16 6.34 -16.10
N GLU A 23 -2.67 5.80 -14.99
CA GLU A 23 -1.99 5.84 -13.70
C GLU A 23 -0.83 4.85 -13.66
N LEU A 24 -1.00 3.65 -14.22
CA LEU A 24 0.07 2.64 -14.29
C LEU A 24 1.30 3.12 -15.07
N ARG A 25 1.11 3.93 -16.12
CA ARG A 25 2.22 4.48 -16.92
C ARG A 25 3.11 5.44 -16.13
N LYS A 26 2.56 6.10 -15.11
CA LYS A 26 3.30 7.03 -14.24
C LYS A 26 4.16 6.30 -13.20
N VAL A 27 3.97 4.98 -13.02
CA VAL A 27 4.70 4.19 -12.02
C VAL A 27 6.01 3.67 -12.60
N ARG A 28 7.13 4.25 -12.15
CA ARG A 28 8.48 3.74 -12.46
C ARG A 28 8.69 2.37 -11.80
N GLY A 29 9.22 1.41 -12.55
CA GLY A 29 9.47 0.05 -12.04
C GLY A 29 8.21 -0.79 -11.75
N LEU A 30 7.14 -0.61 -12.54
CA LEU A 30 5.86 -1.31 -12.32
C LEU A 30 5.99 -2.84 -12.27
N HIS A 31 6.89 -3.46 -13.04
CA HIS A 31 7.06 -4.92 -13.03
C HIS A 31 7.65 -5.40 -11.71
N GLN A 32 8.56 -4.63 -11.12
CA GLN A 32 9.18 -4.96 -9.84
C GLN A 32 8.17 -4.90 -8.69
N TYR A 33 7.02 -4.24 -8.84
CA TYR A 33 5.93 -4.33 -7.86
C TYR A 33 5.36 -5.75 -7.71
N GLU A 34 5.50 -6.61 -8.74
CA GLU A 34 5.12 -8.03 -8.64
C GLU A 34 5.97 -8.77 -7.60
N GLU A 35 7.21 -8.31 -7.37
CA GLU A 35 8.14 -8.87 -6.38
C GLU A 35 7.62 -8.73 -4.94
N ARG A 36 6.71 -7.77 -4.66
CA ARG A 36 6.07 -7.62 -3.33
C ARG A 36 5.38 -8.89 -2.85
N PHE A 37 5.05 -9.81 -3.74
CA PHE A 37 4.40 -11.07 -3.39
C PHE A 37 5.37 -12.24 -3.26
N LEU A 38 6.67 -12.08 -3.56
CA LEU A 38 7.66 -13.16 -3.43
C LEU A 38 7.76 -13.71 -2.01
N HIS A 39 7.37 -12.94 -0.98
CA HIS A 39 7.19 -13.44 0.39
C HIS A 39 6.26 -14.67 0.48
N ARG A 40 5.39 -14.92 -0.51
CA ARG A 40 4.54 -16.13 -0.58
C ARG A 40 5.33 -17.41 -0.79
N ILE A 41 6.58 -17.34 -1.26
CA ILE A 41 7.52 -18.48 -1.30
C ILE A 41 7.72 -19.06 0.10
N LEU A 42 7.64 -18.25 1.16
CA LEU A 42 7.80 -18.71 2.54
C LEU A 42 6.72 -19.71 2.99
N HIS A 43 5.60 -19.82 2.26
CA HIS A 43 4.62 -20.89 2.49
C HIS A 43 5.18 -22.29 2.22
N LEU A 44 6.27 -22.41 1.45
CA LEU A 44 6.94 -23.68 1.18
C LEU A 44 7.56 -24.33 2.42
N ALA A 45 7.72 -23.57 3.52
CA ALA A 45 8.07 -24.15 4.81
C ALA A 45 7.11 -25.26 5.26
N ARG A 46 5.90 -25.31 4.70
CA ARG A 46 4.95 -26.41 4.90
C ARG A 46 5.12 -27.49 3.84
N PRO A 47 5.47 -28.75 4.19
CA PRO A 47 5.80 -29.79 3.21
C PRO A 47 4.76 -30.05 2.12
N GLY A 48 3.45 -29.94 2.42
CA GLY A 48 2.39 -30.22 1.45
C GLY A 48 1.88 -29.00 0.67
N THR A 49 2.51 -27.83 0.82
CA THR A 49 2.15 -26.62 0.06
C THR A 49 2.98 -26.53 -1.21
N ARG A 50 2.36 -26.09 -2.31
CA ARG A 50 3.03 -25.72 -3.56
C ARG A 50 2.58 -24.33 -4.00
N VAL A 51 3.53 -23.54 -4.47
CA VAL A 51 3.34 -22.16 -4.92
C VAL A 51 3.53 -22.11 -6.43
N ILE A 52 2.53 -21.60 -7.14
CA ILE A 52 2.59 -21.32 -8.58
C ILE A 52 2.57 -19.80 -8.73
N PHE A 53 3.69 -19.22 -9.11
CA PHE A 53 3.88 -17.77 -9.12
C PHE A 53 3.84 -17.25 -10.56
N VAL A 54 2.89 -16.37 -10.87
CA VAL A 54 2.71 -15.81 -12.22
C VAL A 54 3.25 -14.38 -12.26
N THR A 55 4.05 -14.03 -13.27
CA THR A 55 4.62 -12.69 -13.47
C THR A 55 4.51 -12.19 -14.91
N SER A 56 4.67 -10.87 -15.10
CA SER A 56 4.68 -10.20 -16.42
C SER A 56 5.88 -10.64 -17.26
N VAL A 57 7.06 -10.71 -16.63
CA VAL A 57 8.34 -11.11 -17.23
C VAL A 57 9.03 -12.11 -16.30
N PRO A 58 10.01 -12.91 -16.79
CA PRO A 58 10.78 -13.79 -15.92
C PRO A 58 11.44 -13.01 -14.77
N VAL A 59 11.31 -13.55 -13.56
CA VAL A 59 12.00 -13.04 -12.36
C VAL A 59 13.42 -13.57 -12.38
N ASP A 60 14.39 -12.71 -12.05
CA ASP A 60 15.79 -13.09 -11.92
C ASP A 60 15.94 -14.24 -10.91
N PRO A 61 16.61 -15.36 -11.29
CA PRO A 61 16.84 -16.50 -10.42
C PRO A 61 17.47 -16.16 -9.07
N ASP A 62 18.33 -15.14 -8.98
CA ASP A 62 18.98 -14.76 -7.72
C ASP A 62 17.97 -14.17 -6.72
N LEU A 63 16.96 -13.44 -7.21
CA LEU A 63 15.85 -12.96 -6.38
C LEU A 63 15.05 -14.14 -5.81
N VAL A 64 14.82 -15.18 -6.63
CA VAL A 64 14.10 -16.39 -6.19
C VAL A 64 14.94 -17.18 -5.19
N ALA A 65 16.24 -17.33 -5.44
CA ALA A 65 17.17 -18.01 -4.56
C ALA A 65 17.25 -17.32 -3.19
N TYR A 66 17.28 -15.99 -3.16
CA TYR A 66 17.20 -15.22 -1.92
C TYR A 66 15.95 -15.56 -1.11
N HIS A 67 14.76 -15.57 -1.71
CA HIS A 67 13.53 -15.88 -0.96
C HIS A 67 13.48 -17.35 -0.48
N LEU A 68 14.13 -18.27 -1.20
CA LEU A 68 14.26 -19.66 -0.77
C LEU A 68 15.28 -19.82 0.37
N SER A 69 16.34 -19.02 0.42
CA SER A 69 17.33 -19.08 1.51
C SER A 69 16.76 -18.67 2.86
N LEU A 70 15.65 -17.91 2.85
CA LEU A 70 14.89 -17.53 4.05
C LEU A 70 14.09 -18.68 4.68
N LEU A 71 13.93 -19.81 3.98
CA LEU A 71 13.21 -20.96 4.51
C LEU A 71 14.02 -21.64 5.64
N PRO A 72 13.34 -22.26 6.62
CA PRO A 72 14.02 -23.00 7.68
C PRO A 72 14.96 -24.09 7.12
N PRO A 73 16.11 -24.37 7.77
CA PRO A 73 17.05 -25.42 7.36
C PRO A 73 16.46 -26.83 7.32
N THR A 74 15.29 -27.04 7.94
CA THR A 74 14.55 -28.30 7.91
C THR A 74 13.80 -28.52 6.60
N VAL A 75 13.63 -27.48 5.79
CA VAL A 75 13.00 -27.56 4.47
C VAL A 75 14.05 -28.01 3.46
N GLU A 76 13.62 -28.78 2.47
CA GLU A 76 14.45 -29.17 1.33
C GLU A 76 15.13 -27.96 0.69
N GLY A 77 16.39 -28.11 0.25
CA GLY A 77 17.15 -27.03 -0.35
C GLY A 77 16.52 -26.48 -1.64
N ALA A 78 16.89 -25.26 -2.02
CA ALA A 78 16.31 -24.51 -3.14
C ALA A 78 16.15 -25.32 -4.44
N GLY A 79 17.17 -26.09 -4.82
CA GLY A 79 17.17 -26.91 -6.04
C GLY A 79 16.12 -28.02 -6.05
N ALA A 80 15.72 -28.55 -4.90
CA ALA A 80 14.70 -29.60 -4.80
C ALA A 80 13.28 -29.03 -4.91
N LEU A 81 13.08 -27.79 -4.44
CA LEU A 81 11.77 -27.11 -4.44
C LEU A 81 11.42 -26.52 -5.81
N LEU A 82 12.41 -26.01 -6.56
CA LEU A 82 12.18 -25.42 -7.88
C LEU A 82 11.68 -26.45 -8.88
N GLY A 83 10.61 -26.10 -9.60
CA GLY A 83 9.96 -26.98 -10.58
C GLY A 83 9.06 -28.07 -9.98
N THR A 84 9.13 -28.32 -8.67
CA THR A 84 8.31 -29.33 -7.97
C THR A 84 7.23 -28.66 -7.12
N ARG A 85 7.66 -27.82 -6.17
CA ARG A 85 6.82 -27.13 -5.18
C ARG A 85 6.83 -25.61 -5.36
N LEU A 86 7.83 -25.06 -6.03
CA LEU A 86 7.83 -23.69 -6.54
C LEU A 86 7.83 -23.72 -8.06
N ILE A 87 6.75 -23.24 -8.67
CA ILE A 87 6.60 -23.17 -10.12
C ILE A 87 6.50 -21.70 -10.52
N MET A 88 7.59 -21.18 -11.10
CA MET A 88 7.63 -19.81 -11.64
C MET A 88 7.09 -19.79 -13.07
N VAL A 89 6.19 -18.86 -13.37
CA VAL A 89 5.47 -18.77 -14.64
C VAL A 89 5.48 -17.34 -15.14
N SER A 90 6.17 -17.09 -16.25
CA SER A 90 6.09 -15.80 -16.96
C SER A 90 4.96 -15.81 -18.00
N VAL A 91 4.28 -14.68 -18.15
CA VAL A 91 3.39 -14.44 -19.31
C VAL A 91 4.16 -13.93 -20.53
N ASP A 92 5.42 -13.54 -20.37
CA ASP A 92 6.30 -12.98 -21.42
C ASP A 92 5.69 -11.75 -22.10
N ASP A 93 5.26 -10.78 -21.29
CA ASP A 93 4.68 -9.51 -21.74
C ASP A 93 5.02 -8.36 -20.78
N GLY A 94 6.12 -7.66 -21.08
CA GLY A 94 6.62 -6.52 -20.32
C GLY A 94 5.94 -5.18 -20.63
N ARG A 95 4.84 -5.14 -21.40
CA ARG A 95 4.19 -3.86 -21.71
C ARG A 95 3.55 -3.24 -20.45
N PRO A 96 3.75 -1.93 -20.16
CA PRO A 96 3.25 -1.30 -18.93
C PRO A 96 1.80 -0.80 -19.04
N ASP A 97 1.21 -0.77 -20.23
CA ASP A 97 -0.16 -0.29 -20.49
C ASP A 97 -1.26 -1.30 -20.11
N ARG A 98 -0.88 -2.48 -19.62
CA ARG A 98 -1.79 -3.56 -19.23
C ARG A 98 -1.35 -4.18 -17.91
N CYS A 99 -2.32 -4.49 -17.06
CA CYS A 99 -2.07 -5.24 -15.84
C CYS A 99 -1.79 -6.73 -16.12
N LEU A 100 -1.09 -7.40 -15.20
CA LEU A 100 -0.72 -8.81 -15.30
C LEU A 100 -1.93 -9.73 -15.46
N ALA A 101 -3.00 -9.52 -14.69
CA ALA A 101 -4.19 -10.36 -14.78
C ALA A 101 -4.82 -10.32 -16.17
N ARG A 102 -4.83 -9.16 -16.82
CA ARG A 102 -5.26 -9.03 -18.22
C ARG A 102 -4.34 -9.79 -19.17
N LYS A 103 -3.02 -9.60 -19.07
CA LYS A 103 -2.02 -10.30 -19.89
C LYS A 103 -2.16 -11.83 -19.76
N PHE A 104 -2.42 -12.31 -18.55
CA PHE A 104 -2.60 -13.72 -18.25
C PHE A 104 -3.84 -14.30 -18.92
N VAL A 105 -5.02 -13.68 -18.76
CA VAL A 105 -6.27 -14.20 -19.36
C VAL A 105 -6.29 -14.12 -20.89
N GLU A 106 -5.54 -13.18 -21.48
CA GLU A 106 -5.34 -13.09 -22.94
C GLU A 106 -4.49 -14.25 -23.51
N LYS A 107 -3.90 -15.11 -22.66
CA LYS A 107 -3.06 -16.26 -23.05
C LYS A 107 -3.70 -17.60 -22.66
N PRO A 108 -4.74 -18.08 -23.38
CA PRO A 108 -5.52 -19.26 -22.98
C PRO A 108 -4.70 -20.56 -22.86
N ARG A 109 -3.65 -20.74 -23.68
CA ARG A 109 -2.74 -21.89 -23.55
C ARG A 109 -1.96 -21.86 -22.22
N LEU A 110 -1.57 -20.67 -21.76
CA LEU A 110 -0.87 -20.50 -20.49
C LEU A 110 -1.81 -20.72 -19.31
N VAL A 111 -3.01 -20.14 -19.33
CA VAL A 111 -4.05 -20.40 -18.33
C VAL A 111 -4.34 -21.91 -18.23
N GLY A 112 -4.49 -22.59 -19.37
CA GLY A 112 -4.70 -24.03 -19.42
C GLY A 112 -3.53 -24.84 -18.83
N ARG A 113 -2.28 -24.37 -18.95
CA ARG A 113 -1.12 -25.00 -18.29
C ARG A 113 -1.21 -24.88 -16.77
N VAL A 114 -1.46 -23.67 -16.25
CA VAL A 114 -1.57 -23.43 -14.80
C VAL A 114 -2.73 -24.24 -14.20
N ARG A 115 -3.88 -24.25 -14.87
CA ARG A 115 -5.03 -25.06 -14.46
C ARG A 115 -4.71 -26.56 -14.43
N ARG A 116 -4.02 -27.08 -15.45
CA ARG A 116 -3.60 -28.50 -15.46
C ARG A 116 -2.71 -28.84 -14.27
N LEU A 117 -1.75 -27.98 -13.91
CA LEU A 117 -0.89 -28.20 -12.74
C LEU A 117 -1.73 -28.40 -11.48
N VAL A 118 -2.72 -27.53 -11.24
CA VAL A 118 -3.63 -27.62 -10.10
C VAL A 118 -4.48 -28.90 -10.16
N ASP A 119 -5.11 -29.16 -11.30
CA ASP A 119 -6.00 -30.31 -11.49
C ASP A 119 -5.25 -31.65 -11.36
N GLU A 120 -4.00 -31.73 -11.81
CA GLU A 120 -3.13 -32.91 -11.69
C GLU A 120 -2.81 -33.21 -10.23
N ARG A 121 -2.45 -32.19 -9.44
CA ARG A 121 -2.17 -32.37 -8.01
C ARG A 121 -3.39 -32.81 -7.24
N ARG A 122 -4.54 -32.19 -7.50
CA ARG A 122 -5.81 -32.57 -6.87
C ARG A 122 -6.25 -33.99 -7.22
N ARG A 123 -5.98 -34.45 -8.45
CA ARG A 123 -6.22 -35.85 -8.85
C ARG A 123 -5.27 -36.83 -8.18
N ALA A 124 -4.00 -36.46 -8.02
CA ALA A 124 -2.98 -37.30 -7.39
C ALA A 124 -3.16 -37.42 -5.87
N ASP A 125 -3.63 -36.36 -5.22
CA ASP A 125 -3.89 -36.33 -3.78
C ASP A 125 -5.27 -35.69 -3.50
N PRO A 126 -6.36 -36.48 -3.47
CA PRO A 126 -7.70 -35.97 -3.20
C PRO A 126 -7.86 -35.34 -1.81
N ALA A 127 -6.93 -35.56 -0.88
CA ALA A 127 -6.96 -34.97 0.45
C ALA A 127 -6.40 -33.52 0.46
N VAL A 128 -5.73 -33.09 -0.62
CA VAL A 128 -5.28 -31.70 -0.76
C VAL A 128 -6.47 -30.75 -0.84
N ARG A 129 -6.39 -29.61 -0.16
CA ARG A 129 -7.42 -28.57 -0.27
C ARG A 129 -7.50 -28.03 -1.71
N PRO A 130 -8.68 -27.57 -2.16
CA PRO A 130 -8.80 -26.86 -3.43
C PRO A 130 -7.79 -25.72 -3.50
N ALA A 131 -7.12 -25.52 -4.63
CA ALA A 131 -6.16 -24.42 -4.76
C ALA A 131 -6.83 -23.06 -4.55
N ARG A 132 -6.08 -22.07 -4.09
CA ARG A 132 -6.55 -20.68 -3.96
C ARG A 132 -5.78 -19.74 -4.87
N LEU A 133 -6.44 -18.66 -5.29
CA LEU A 133 -5.83 -17.57 -6.03
C LEU A 133 -5.57 -16.39 -5.09
N GLU A 134 -4.30 -16.01 -4.95
CA GLU A 134 -3.86 -14.84 -4.19
C GLU A 134 -3.58 -13.69 -5.16
N VAL A 135 -4.24 -12.56 -4.93
CA VAL A 135 -4.15 -11.37 -5.80
C VAL A 135 -3.88 -10.12 -4.97
N TYR A 136 -3.37 -9.10 -5.64
CA TYR A 136 -3.18 -7.79 -5.04
C TYR A 136 -4.50 -7.04 -4.78
N ARG A 137 -5.42 -7.04 -5.76
CA ARG A 137 -6.76 -6.43 -5.71
C ARG A 137 -7.73 -7.25 -6.56
N ARG A 138 -8.99 -7.38 -6.13
CA ARG A 138 -10.02 -8.15 -6.86
C ARG A 138 -10.75 -7.29 -7.91
N THR A 139 -10.13 -7.05 -9.07
CA THR A 139 -10.81 -6.37 -10.18
C THR A 139 -11.50 -7.38 -11.12
N ARG A 140 -12.15 -6.86 -12.18
CA ARG A 140 -12.75 -7.69 -13.23
C ARG A 140 -11.76 -8.68 -13.86
N TYR A 141 -10.47 -8.31 -13.98
CA TYR A 141 -9.47 -9.16 -14.62
C TYR A 141 -9.04 -10.31 -13.71
N GLU A 142 -8.91 -10.09 -12.40
CA GLU A 142 -8.67 -11.15 -11.43
C GLU A 142 -9.86 -12.11 -11.34
N ALA A 143 -11.10 -11.58 -11.38
CA ALA A 143 -12.30 -12.42 -11.44
C ALA A 143 -12.35 -13.28 -12.72
N LEU A 144 -11.92 -12.72 -13.87
CA LEU A 144 -11.78 -13.49 -15.11
C LEU A 144 -10.69 -14.57 -14.97
N ALA A 145 -9.54 -14.25 -14.38
CA ALA A 145 -8.46 -15.21 -14.16
C ALA A 145 -8.90 -16.36 -13.25
N ALA A 146 -9.59 -16.05 -12.14
CA ALA A 146 -10.16 -17.04 -11.23
C ALA A 146 -11.12 -18.00 -11.93
N ARG A 147 -12.08 -17.45 -12.70
CA ARG A 147 -13.02 -18.26 -13.49
C ARG A 147 -12.31 -19.14 -14.52
N ALA A 148 -11.31 -18.61 -15.21
CA ALA A 148 -10.58 -19.35 -16.24
C ALA A 148 -9.75 -20.50 -15.64
N LEU A 149 -9.21 -20.29 -14.43
CA LEU A 149 -8.51 -21.31 -13.65
C LEU A 149 -9.45 -22.30 -12.95
N GLY A 150 -10.73 -21.93 -12.75
CA GLY A 150 -11.68 -22.71 -11.96
C GLY A 150 -11.41 -22.63 -10.45
N LEU A 151 -10.86 -21.50 -9.98
CA LEU A 151 -10.51 -21.26 -8.58
C LEU A 151 -11.47 -20.27 -7.93
N GLU A 152 -11.66 -20.43 -6.63
CA GLU A 152 -12.32 -19.43 -5.80
C GLU A 152 -11.41 -18.22 -5.62
N LEU A 153 -11.99 -17.03 -5.73
CA LEU A 153 -11.31 -15.76 -5.47
C LEU A 153 -11.92 -15.11 -4.24
N LYS A 154 -11.19 -15.19 -3.12
CA LYS A 154 -11.60 -14.60 -1.85
C LYS A 154 -11.64 -13.08 -1.92
N GLY A 155 -12.50 -12.47 -1.10
CA GLY A 155 -12.65 -11.01 -0.98
C GLY A 155 -13.87 -10.45 -1.72
N ALA A 156 -14.02 -9.12 -1.77
CA ALA A 156 -15.20 -8.45 -2.28
C ALA A 156 -15.36 -8.47 -3.81
N GLU A 157 -16.60 -8.54 -4.31
CA GLU A 157 -16.89 -8.48 -5.75
C GLU A 157 -16.33 -7.19 -6.41
N PRO A 158 -15.90 -7.23 -7.68
CA PRO A 158 -15.31 -6.07 -8.35
C PRO A 158 -16.16 -4.80 -8.31
N GLU A 159 -17.50 -4.93 -8.29
CA GLU A 159 -18.44 -3.81 -8.22
C GLU A 159 -18.38 -3.07 -6.88
N LEU A 160 -17.92 -3.74 -5.83
CA LEU A 160 -17.79 -3.17 -4.49
C LEU A 160 -16.53 -2.29 -4.35
N LEU A 161 -15.53 -2.46 -5.23
CA LEU A 161 -14.32 -1.61 -5.27
C LEU A 161 -14.61 -0.10 -5.33
N ARG A 162 -15.81 0.30 -5.76
CA ARG A 162 -16.30 1.67 -5.66
C ARG A 162 -16.17 2.26 -4.25
N TRP A 163 -16.23 1.46 -3.19
CA TRP A 163 -16.09 1.93 -1.81
C TRP A 163 -14.65 2.27 -1.41
N GLY A 164 -13.67 1.85 -2.22
CA GLY A 164 -12.27 2.26 -2.11
C GLY A 164 -11.88 3.39 -3.06
N THR A 165 -12.83 3.96 -3.82
CA THR A 165 -12.59 5.22 -4.56
C THR A 165 -12.54 6.40 -3.59
N LYS A 166 -12.12 7.57 -4.06
CA LYS A 166 -12.06 8.77 -3.21
C LYS A 166 -13.45 9.16 -2.69
N SER A 167 -14.46 9.21 -3.56
CA SER A 167 -15.84 9.51 -3.15
C SER A 167 -16.42 8.41 -2.25
N GLY A 168 -16.21 7.14 -2.60
CA GLY A 168 -16.69 5.99 -1.85
C GLY A 168 -16.09 5.91 -0.44
N SER A 169 -14.79 6.18 -0.31
CA SER A 169 -14.11 6.22 0.99
C SER A 169 -14.76 7.22 1.93
N ARG A 170 -15.04 8.44 1.43
CA ARG A 170 -15.68 9.51 2.20
C ARG A 170 -17.09 9.15 2.64
N ALA A 171 -17.87 8.54 1.75
CA ALA A 171 -19.20 8.03 2.09
C ALA A 171 -19.15 6.95 3.20
N VAL A 172 -18.14 6.08 3.17
CA VAL A 172 -17.93 5.07 4.22
C VAL A 172 -17.48 5.71 5.53
N PHE A 173 -16.59 6.69 5.51
CA PHE A 173 -16.17 7.42 6.72
C PHE A 173 -17.35 8.11 7.41
N ALA A 174 -18.19 8.78 6.63
CA ALA A 174 -19.40 9.42 7.14
C ALA A 174 -20.37 8.40 7.76
N ASP A 175 -20.64 7.28 7.10
CA ASP A 175 -21.49 6.21 7.65
C ASP A 175 -20.90 5.54 8.90
N ALA A 176 -19.57 5.46 8.97
CA ALA A 176 -18.85 4.89 10.11
C ALA A 176 -18.69 5.87 11.29
N GLY A 177 -19.06 7.14 11.12
CA GLY A 177 -18.83 8.19 12.13
C GLY A 177 -17.34 8.48 12.36
N VAL A 178 -16.49 8.19 11.38
CA VAL A 178 -15.04 8.44 11.46
C VAL A 178 -14.75 9.86 10.99
N PRO A 179 -14.06 10.69 11.79
CA PRO A 179 -13.68 12.04 11.37
C PRO A 179 -12.83 11.99 10.09
N HIS A 180 -13.12 12.88 9.17
CA HIS A 180 -12.42 13.00 7.89
C HIS A 180 -12.50 14.44 7.41
N VAL A 181 -11.57 14.81 6.53
CA VAL A 181 -11.39 16.20 6.11
C VAL A 181 -12.63 16.69 5.35
N PRO A 182 -13.15 17.92 5.58
CA PRO A 182 -14.26 18.47 4.82
C PRO A 182 -13.97 18.52 3.31
N GLY A 183 -15.00 18.30 2.51
CA GLY A 183 -14.84 18.10 1.08
C GLY A 183 -16.12 17.62 0.42
N THR A 184 -16.03 17.27 -0.85
CA THR A 184 -17.16 16.79 -1.65
C THR A 184 -17.32 15.27 -1.51
N PHE A 185 -18.54 14.78 -1.72
CA PHE A 185 -18.88 13.35 -1.57
C PHE A 185 -19.18 12.66 -2.90
N GLU A 186 -19.27 13.42 -3.99
CA GLU A 186 -19.51 12.92 -5.34
C GLU A 186 -18.29 13.23 -6.21
N ALA A 187 -17.93 12.29 -7.07
CA ALA A 187 -16.87 12.45 -8.06
C ALA A 187 -17.43 13.21 -9.27
N GLU A 188 -17.15 14.51 -9.33
CA GLU A 188 -17.65 15.39 -10.38
C GLU A 188 -16.83 15.23 -11.65
N ARG A 189 -17.50 15.06 -12.79
CA ARG A 189 -16.88 14.97 -14.12
C ARG A 189 -16.95 16.28 -14.89
N ASP A 190 -17.64 17.27 -14.35
CA ASP A 190 -17.68 18.62 -14.89
C ASP A 190 -16.91 19.56 -13.97
N VAL A 191 -15.98 20.32 -14.53
CA VAL A 191 -15.09 21.20 -13.76
C VAL A 191 -15.86 22.39 -13.17
N GLY A 192 -16.88 22.91 -13.87
CA GLY A 192 -17.75 23.97 -13.35
C GLY A 192 -18.51 23.49 -12.12
N ARG A 193 -19.09 22.30 -12.22
CA ARG A 193 -19.80 21.69 -11.10
C ARG A 193 -18.89 21.36 -9.94
N LEU A 194 -17.67 20.86 -10.19
CA LEU A 194 -16.68 20.69 -9.13
C LEU A 194 -16.40 22.01 -8.42
N ALA A 195 -16.21 23.12 -9.16
CA ALA A 195 -15.95 24.43 -8.58
C ALA A 195 -17.13 24.95 -7.75
N GLU A 196 -18.38 24.75 -8.20
CA GLU A 196 -19.60 25.06 -7.45
C GLU A 196 -19.60 24.33 -6.09
N ARG A 197 -19.30 23.02 -6.11
CA ARG A 197 -19.23 22.19 -4.90
C ARG A 197 -18.11 22.65 -3.96
N VAL A 198 -16.94 23.00 -4.49
CA VAL A 198 -15.83 23.55 -3.69
C VAL A 198 -16.22 24.87 -3.05
N ALA A 199 -16.89 25.77 -3.79
CA ALA A 199 -17.38 27.05 -3.25
C ALA A 199 -18.33 26.82 -2.06
N ALA A 200 -19.23 25.84 -2.15
CA ALA A 200 -20.11 25.45 -1.04
C ALA A 200 -19.33 24.94 0.19
N VAL A 201 -18.28 24.13 -0.02
CA VAL A 201 -17.40 23.67 1.08
C VAL A 201 -16.69 24.86 1.73
N LEU A 202 -16.20 25.82 0.95
CA LEU A 202 -15.55 27.03 1.48
C LEU A 202 -16.51 27.89 2.30
N ALA A 203 -17.76 28.07 1.85
CA ALA A 203 -18.78 28.80 2.59
C ALA A 203 -19.12 28.13 3.93
N ALA A 204 -19.31 26.81 3.95
CA ALA A 204 -19.53 26.04 5.18
C ALA A 204 -18.32 26.13 6.14
N THR A 205 -17.11 26.06 5.58
CA THR A 205 -15.87 26.19 6.35
C THR A 205 -15.77 27.58 6.98
N ALA A 206 -16.05 28.64 6.23
CA ALA A 206 -16.07 30.01 6.72
C ALA A 206 -17.10 30.20 7.85
N ALA A 207 -18.30 29.63 7.72
CA ALA A 207 -19.32 29.68 8.77
C ALA A 207 -18.88 28.98 10.08
N SER A 208 -18.07 27.91 9.97
CA SER A 208 -17.55 27.14 11.12
C SER A 208 -16.18 27.59 11.64
N ALA A 209 -15.57 28.62 11.02
CA ALA A 209 -14.18 29.00 11.26
C ALA A 209 -13.86 29.34 12.72
N ALA A 210 -14.82 29.92 13.45
CA ALA A 210 -14.67 30.27 14.86
C ALA A 210 -14.56 29.04 15.77
N SER A 211 -15.27 27.95 15.44
CA SER A 211 -15.30 26.71 16.23
C SER A 211 -14.33 25.64 15.73
N ASN A 212 -13.89 25.71 14.46
CA ASN A 212 -12.98 24.74 13.87
C ASN A 212 -11.99 25.42 12.91
N PRO A 213 -10.98 26.15 13.43
CA PRO A 213 -10.02 26.89 12.61
C PRO A 213 -8.94 25.98 11.98
N ARG A 214 -9.01 24.65 12.13
CA ARG A 214 -7.90 23.73 11.81
C ARG A 214 -7.43 23.77 10.35
N PHE A 215 -8.30 24.17 9.43
CA PHE A 215 -8.01 24.24 7.99
C PHE A 215 -7.53 25.62 7.54
N LEU A 216 -7.36 26.55 8.49
CA LEU A 216 -6.99 27.94 8.26
C LEU A 216 -5.55 28.14 8.71
N ALA A 217 -4.66 28.47 7.78
CA ALA A 217 -3.28 28.83 8.11
C ALA A 217 -3.11 30.35 8.14
N PRO A 218 -2.24 30.92 8.99
CA PRO A 218 -1.84 32.30 8.87
C PRO A 218 -1.14 32.51 7.51
N ALA A 219 -1.49 33.59 6.81
CA ALA A 219 -0.81 33.91 5.56
C ALA A 219 0.69 34.22 5.82
N PRO A 220 1.63 33.73 4.98
CA PRO A 220 3.05 34.01 5.18
C PRO A 220 3.34 35.52 5.11
N ALA A 221 4.09 36.05 6.07
CA ALA A 221 4.47 37.48 6.08
C ALA A 221 5.27 37.92 4.84
N ALA A 222 5.96 36.99 4.18
CA ALA A 222 6.72 37.22 2.95
C ALA A 222 5.87 37.15 1.67
N ALA A 223 4.66 36.59 1.75
CA ALA A 223 3.75 36.63 0.62
C ALA A 223 3.19 38.05 0.54
N LYS A 224 3.30 38.71 -0.62
CA LYS A 224 2.49 39.90 -0.96
C LYS A 224 1.00 39.54 -1.11
N SER A 225 0.51 38.62 -0.29
CA SER A 225 -0.85 38.11 -0.30
C SER A 225 -1.75 39.19 0.26
N ARG A 226 -2.83 39.49 -0.48
CA ARG A 226 -3.89 40.40 -0.04
C ARG A 226 -4.79 39.76 1.04
N HIS A 227 -4.52 38.52 1.43
CA HIS A 227 -5.37 37.71 2.31
C HIS A 227 -4.70 37.46 3.66
N ARG A 228 -5.47 37.58 4.75
CA ARG A 228 -4.97 37.37 6.13
C ARG A 228 -4.88 35.88 6.51
N VAL A 229 -5.60 35.02 5.79
CA VAL A 229 -5.70 33.58 6.02
C VAL A 229 -5.38 32.87 4.71
N ALA A 230 -4.53 31.84 4.80
CA ALA A 230 -4.25 30.92 3.72
C ALA A 230 -5.15 29.68 3.84
N VAL A 231 -5.83 29.34 2.75
CA VAL A 231 -6.67 28.14 2.64
C VAL A 231 -6.25 27.39 1.40
N LYS A 232 -5.85 26.13 1.57
CA LYS A 232 -5.51 25.23 0.47
C LYS A 232 -6.49 24.07 0.45
N GLY A 233 -6.61 23.45 -0.71
CA GLY A 233 -7.36 22.22 -0.88
C GLY A 233 -6.67 21.27 -1.84
N MET A 234 -7.20 20.07 -1.92
CA MET A 234 -6.71 19.00 -2.79
C MET A 234 -7.85 18.53 -3.67
N VAL A 235 -7.66 18.61 -4.98
CA VAL A 235 -8.51 17.92 -5.96
C VAL A 235 -7.90 16.55 -6.22
N LYS A 236 -8.68 15.49 -6.02
CA LYS A 236 -8.22 14.10 -6.15
C LYS A 236 -9.04 13.39 -7.21
N LEU A 237 -8.37 12.80 -8.19
CA LEU A 237 -9.01 11.94 -9.19
C LEU A 237 -9.60 10.68 -8.52
N GLU A 238 -10.77 10.27 -8.98
CA GLU A 238 -11.62 9.29 -8.29
C GLU A 238 -10.98 7.90 -8.07
N ASP A 239 -10.22 7.40 -9.06
CA ASP A 239 -9.51 6.12 -9.02
C ASP A 239 -8.01 6.33 -9.30
N GLY A 240 -7.41 7.36 -8.69
CA GLY A 240 -5.97 7.63 -8.77
C GLY A 240 -5.12 6.66 -7.93
N PHE A 241 -3.86 6.46 -8.32
CA PHE A 241 -2.91 5.57 -7.62
C PHE A 241 -1.67 6.32 -7.12
N ALA A 242 -1.17 5.93 -5.94
CA ALA A 242 0.10 6.41 -5.36
C ALA A 242 0.27 7.95 -5.25
N GLY A 243 -0.84 8.68 -5.10
CA GLY A 243 -0.83 10.15 -4.99
C GLY A 243 -0.70 10.90 -6.32
N LEU A 244 -0.43 10.20 -7.43
CA LEU A 244 -0.15 10.79 -8.75
C LEU A 244 -1.38 11.42 -9.43
N GLY A 245 -2.57 11.22 -8.86
CA GLY A 245 -3.83 11.82 -9.29
C GLY A 245 -4.31 12.99 -8.41
N ASN A 246 -3.41 13.63 -7.65
CA ASN A 246 -3.74 14.73 -6.75
C ASN A 246 -3.26 16.09 -7.33
N GLY A 247 -4.09 17.12 -7.21
CA GLY A 247 -3.79 18.51 -7.53
C GLY A 247 -4.01 19.42 -6.33
N LEU A 248 -2.93 20.07 -5.85
CA LEU A 248 -2.98 21.03 -4.75
C LEU A 248 -3.41 22.40 -5.30
N VAL A 249 -4.42 23.00 -4.69
CA VAL A 249 -4.99 24.31 -5.09
C VAL A 249 -4.93 25.32 -3.94
N ASP A 250 -4.53 26.56 -4.23
CA ASP A 250 -4.66 27.69 -3.31
C ASP A 250 -6.04 28.35 -3.49
N LEU A 251 -6.83 28.34 -2.42
CA LEU A 251 -8.20 28.84 -2.38
C LEU A 251 -8.35 30.06 -1.48
N SER A 252 -7.25 30.70 -1.09
CA SER A 252 -7.24 31.81 -0.13
C SER A 252 -8.08 33.00 -0.58
N ALA A 253 -8.08 33.29 -1.89
CA ALA A 253 -8.88 34.36 -2.48
C ALA A 253 -10.38 34.04 -2.43
N ALA A 254 -10.76 32.84 -2.89
CA ALA A 254 -12.15 32.36 -2.87
C ALA A 254 -12.69 32.29 -1.43
N PHE A 255 -11.91 31.76 -0.50
CA PHE A 255 -12.27 31.69 0.91
C PHE A 255 -12.47 33.08 1.54
N SER A 256 -11.56 34.02 1.26
CA SER A 256 -11.68 35.39 1.79
C SER A 256 -12.96 36.09 1.34
N LEU A 257 -13.43 35.82 0.12
CA LEU A 257 -14.69 36.34 -0.39
C LEU A 257 -15.87 35.64 0.30
N ALA A 258 -15.85 34.30 0.37
CA ALA A 258 -16.89 33.52 1.04
C ALA A 258 -17.10 33.92 2.52
N ALA A 259 -16.03 34.27 3.23
CA ALA A 259 -16.09 34.71 4.63
C ALA A 259 -16.63 36.12 4.84
N ARG A 260 -16.61 37.01 3.83
CA ARG A 260 -17.08 38.40 3.97
C ARG A 260 -18.59 38.53 3.80
N ASP A 261 -19.16 37.80 2.85
CA ASP A 261 -20.54 38.02 2.39
C ASP A 261 -21.52 36.94 2.86
N GLY A 262 -21.13 36.07 3.80
CA GLY A 262 -21.98 34.99 4.29
C GLY A 262 -22.48 34.04 3.17
N GLY A 263 -21.76 33.98 2.05
CA GLY A 263 -22.13 33.19 0.86
C GLY A 263 -23.01 33.89 -0.19
N ALA A 264 -23.30 35.20 -0.06
CA ALA A 264 -24.26 35.89 -0.93
C ALA A 264 -23.84 36.03 -2.41
N ASP A 265 -22.53 36.06 -2.72
CA ASP A 265 -22.02 36.07 -4.10
C ASP A 265 -21.35 34.74 -4.47
N SER A 266 -22.16 33.67 -4.51
CA SER A 266 -21.69 32.31 -4.82
C SER A 266 -21.06 32.21 -6.21
N GLY A 267 -21.53 33.01 -7.19
CA GLY A 267 -20.99 33.01 -8.56
C GLY A 267 -19.57 33.57 -8.65
N SER A 268 -19.25 34.63 -7.91
CA SER A 268 -17.87 35.14 -7.87
C SER A 268 -16.91 34.21 -7.12
N VAL A 269 -17.38 33.53 -6.06
CA VAL A 269 -16.57 32.52 -5.36
C VAL A 269 -16.27 31.34 -6.30
N GLU A 270 -17.28 30.81 -7.00
CA GLU A 270 -17.11 29.76 -8.01
C GLU A 270 -16.09 30.17 -9.09
N ARG A 271 -16.19 31.41 -9.58
CA ARG A 271 -15.24 31.92 -10.58
C ARG A 271 -13.80 31.93 -10.07
N LEU A 272 -13.59 32.38 -8.83
CA LEU A 272 -12.26 32.36 -8.21
C LEU A 272 -11.73 30.94 -8.00
N VAL A 273 -12.60 29.98 -7.69
CA VAL A 273 -12.21 28.55 -7.62
C VAL A 273 -11.78 28.04 -8.99
N LEU A 274 -12.54 28.34 -10.05
CA LEU A 274 -12.20 27.94 -11.42
C LEU A 274 -10.88 28.53 -11.89
N ASP A 275 -10.64 29.81 -11.61
CA ASP A 275 -9.38 30.46 -11.93
C ASP A 275 -8.21 29.81 -11.14
N ALA A 276 -8.44 29.46 -9.86
CA ALA A 276 -7.45 28.76 -9.04
C ALA A 276 -7.13 27.33 -9.52
N PHE A 277 -8.09 26.63 -10.12
CA PHE A 277 -7.83 25.32 -10.74
C PHE A 277 -6.80 25.39 -11.87
N GLY A 278 -6.73 26.53 -12.60
CA GLY A 278 -5.73 26.76 -13.63
C GLY A 278 -4.29 26.79 -13.11
N GLU A 279 -4.11 27.10 -11.82
CA GLU A 279 -2.82 27.28 -11.15
C GLU A 279 -2.48 26.11 -10.19
N MET A 280 -3.17 24.97 -10.34
CA MET A 280 -2.94 23.79 -9.51
C MET A 280 -1.50 23.26 -9.62
N GLN A 281 -0.97 22.80 -8.49
CA GLN A 281 0.31 22.13 -8.39
C GLN A 281 0.08 20.62 -8.36
N PHE A 282 0.73 19.89 -9.27
CA PHE A 282 0.58 18.45 -9.40
C PHE A 282 1.78 17.72 -8.83
N GLN A 283 1.55 16.52 -8.30
CA GLN A 283 2.63 15.67 -7.82
C GLN A 283 3.35 14.94 -8.96
N SER A 284 2.63 14.56 -10.01
CA SER A 284 3.22 13.92 -11.18
C SER A 284 3.83 14.96 -12.11
N GLU A 285 5.10 14.79 -12.47
CA GLU A 285 5.79 15.66 -13.43
C GLU A 285 5.17 15.60 -14.84
N GLU A 286 4.44 14.54 -15.15
CA GLU A 286 3.73 14.37 -16.43
C GLU A 286 2.36 15.07 -16.46
N GLU A 287 1.91 15.64 -15.33
CA GLU A 287 0.57 16.18 -15.17
C GLU A 287 0.57 17.72 -15.17
N ASN A 288 -0.35 18.30 -15.94
CA ASN A 288 -0.63 19.74 -15.99
C ASN A 288 -2.14 19.97 -16.02
N TRP A 289 -2.59 21.22 -15.88
CA TRP A 289 -4.03 21.51 -15.85
C TRP A 289 -4.80 20.98 -17.08
N PRO A 290 -4.34 21.15 -18.33
CA PRO A 290 -5.00 20.55 -19.50
C PRO A 290 -5.11 19.02 -19.49
N SER A 291 -4.11 18.29 -19.01
CA SER A 291 -4.19 16.83 -18.88
C SER A 291 -5.10 16.44 -17.70
N PHE A 292 -4.99 17.15 -16.58
CA PHE A 292 -5.72 16.86 -15.36
C PHE A 292 -7.22 17.12 -15.53
N ARG A 293 -7.60 18.21 -16.19
CA ARG A 293 -8.97 18.49 -16.60
C ARG A 293 -9.57 17.35 -17.43
N ARG A 294 -8.82 16.84 -18.42
CA ARG A 294 -9.26 15.69 -19.23
C ARG A 294 -9.40 14.43 -18.38
N ALA A 295 -8.58 14.27 -17.35
CA ALA A 295 -8.73 13.19 -16.38
C ALA A 295 -10.01 13.36 -15.55
N ILE A 296 -10.30 14.57 -15.03
CA ILE A 296 -11.56 14.88 -14.33
C ILE A 296 -12.77 14.52 -15.20
N GLU A 297 -12.79 14.97 -16.45
CA GLU A 297 -13.89 14.67 -17.40
C GLU A 297 -14.04 13.15 -17.65
N SER A 298 -12.94 12.41 -17.59
CA SER A 298 -12.89 10.98 -17.89
C SER A 298 -13.25 10.07 -16.70
N ILE A 299 -12.77 10.37 -15.50
CA ILE A 299 -12.90 9.49 -14.32
C ILE A 299 -13.57 10.16 -13.12
N GLY A 300 -13.71 11.48 -13.14
CA GLY A 300 -14.26 12.28 -12.04
C GLY A 300 -13.20 12.66 -11.00
N ALA A 301 -13.52 13.67 -10.20
CA ALA A 301 -12.70 14.08 -9.08
C ALA A 301 -13.53 14.52 -7.88
N VAL A 302 -12.94 14.36 -6.70
CA VAL A 302 -13.44 14.93 -5.45
C VAL A 302 -12.53 16.05 -4.99
N PHE A 303 -13.04 16.90 -4.12
CA PHE A 303 -12.27 17.92 -3.44
C PHE A 303 -12.26 17.66 -1.93
N GLU A 304 -11.16 17.96 -1.27
CA GLU A 304 -11.09 18.10 0.18
C GLU A 304 -10.22 19.30 0.57
N LEU A 305 -10.46 19.85 1.75
CA LEU A 305 -9.55 20.84 2.32
C LEU A 305 -8.18 20.22 2.56
N PHE A 306 -7.14 21.04 2.52
CA PHE A 306 -5.80 20.62 2.89
C PHE A 306 -5.61 20.92 4.37
N VAL A 307 -5.18 19.93 5.15
CA VAL A 307 -4.80 20.15 6.55
C VAL A 307 -3.41 20.80 6.57
N PRO A 308 -3.27 22.03 7.09
CA PRO A 308 -1.98 22.70 7.14
C PRO A 308 -0.97 21.88 7.95
N LYS A 309 0.29 21.93 7.52
CA LYS A 309 1.39 21.29 8.26
C LYS A 309 1.58 21.97 9.61
N SER A 310 1.64 21.18 10.67
CA SER A 310 1.97 21.64 12.02
C SER A 310 3.07 20.78 12.63
N ASP A 311 3.74 21.30 13.66
CA ASP A 311 4.72 20.53 14.41
C ASP A 311 4.06 19.29 15.03
N GLY A 312 4.75 18.15 14.95
CA GLY A 312 4.26 16.86 15.44
C GLY A 312 3.14 16.21 14.63
N GLN A 313 2.74 16.79 13.49
CA GLN A 313 1.80 16.15 12.56
C GLN A 313 2.44 14.95 11.86
N THR A 314 1.69 13.84 11.76
CA THR A 314 2.13 12.59 11.10
C THR A 314 1.02 12.04 10.21
N THR A 315 1.35 11.03 9.39
CA THR A 315 0.41 10.35 8.47
C THR A 315 0.35 8.86 8.78
N PRO A 316 -0.39 8.45 9.82
CA PRO A 316 -0.48 7.03 10.15
C PRO A 316 -1.49 6.30 9.28
N SER A 317 -1.35 4.99 9.21
CA SER A 317 -2.29 4.09 8.54
C SER A 317 -2.59 2.86 9.40
N VAL A 318 -3.68 2.19 9.09
CA VAL A 318 -4.08 0.92 9.71
C VAL A 318 -4.54 -0.03 8.62
N GLN A 319 -4.14 -1.29 8.70
CA GLN A 319 -4.66 -2.35 7.83
C GLN A 319 -5.41 -3.39 8.63
N ALA A 320 -6.51 -3.84 8.06
CA ALA A 320 -7.46 -4.77 8.67
C ALA A 320 -7.98 -5.76 7.63
N TYR A 321 -8.67 -6.78 8.11
CA TYR A 321 -9.28 -7.83 7.29
C TYR A 321 -10.72 -8.07 7.74
N ILE A 322 -11.66 -8.02 6.80
CA ILE A 322 -13.05 -8.40 7.00
C ILE A 322 -13.15 -9.90 6.68
N LYS A 323 -13.60 -10.72 7.62
CA LYS A 323 -13.76 -12.17 7.39
C LYS A 323 -14.98 -12.45 6.49
N GLU A 324 -14.90 -13.52 5.72
CA GLU A 324 -16.05 -14.08 4.99
C GLU A 324 -17.08 -14.61 6.00
N HIS A 325 -18.32 -14.13 5.90
CA HIS A 325 -19.44 -14.78 6.59
C HIS A 325 -19.81 -16.03 5.79
N ALA A 326 -19.88 -17.19 6.44
CA ALA A 326 -20.37 -18.42 5.80
C ALA A 326 -21.80 -18.17 5.22
N PRO A 327 -22.15 -18.75 4.07
CA PRO A 327 -23.51 -18.63 3.56
C PRO A 327 -24.48 -19.21 4.59
N THR A 328 -25.41 -18.39 5.07
CA THR A 328 -26.53 -18.84 5.89
C THR A 328 -27.42 -19.73 5.02
N CYS A 329 -27.16 -21.02 5.03
CA CYS A 329 -28.03 -22.01 4.43
C CYS A 329 -29.35 -22.06 5.21
N GLY A 330 -30.39 -21.44 4.61
CA GLY A 330 -31.78 -21.87 4.73
C GLY A 330 -32.55 -21.44 5.98
N GLY A 331 -33.59 -20.64 5.75
CA GLY A 331 -34.82 -20.69 6.55
C GLY A 331 -35.03 -19.56 7.55
N GLY A 332 -35.89 -18.61 7.15
CA GLY A 332 -36.93 -18.02 7.99
C GLY A 332 -36.56 -17.39 9.34
N GLY A 333 -36.53 -16.05 9.36
CA GLY A 333 -37.00 -15.27 10.50
C GLY A 333 -35.96 -14.96 11.59
N GLY A 334 -35.86 -13.67 11.92
CA GLY A 334 -35.29 -13.20 13.18
C GLY A 334 -34.00 -12.41 13.00
N GLY A 335 -34.05 -11.13 13.35
CA GLY A 335 -32.90 -10.25 13.38
C GLY A 335 -31.76 -10.79 14.24
N GLY A 336 -30.57 -10.78 13.68
CA GLY A 336 -29.32 -11.11 14.33
C GLY A 336 -28.19 -10.52 13.50
N GLY A 337 -28.02 -9.20 13.57
CA GLY A 337 -26.82 -8.53 13.06
C GLY A 337 -25.62 -9.00 13.86
N GLY A 338 -25.01 -10.11 13.45
CA GLY A 338 -23.74 -10.54 13.99
C GLY A 338 -22.68 -9.52 13.62
N ASP A 339 -21.96 -9.02 14.61
CA ASP A 339 -20.77 -8.17 14.45
C ASP A 339 -19.93 -8.64 13.26
N ALA A 340 -19.74 -7.78 12.26
CA ALA A 340 -18.78 -8.09 11.21
C ALA A 340 -17.41 -8.32 11.87
N ASP A 341 -16.86 -9.50 11.63
CA ASP A 341 -15.74 -10.08 12.37
C ASP A 341 -14.40 -9.47 11.91
N VAL A 342 -14.28 -8.13 12.03
CA VAL A 342 -13.16 -7.31 11.53
C VAL A 342 -11.91 -7.55 12.38
N VAL A 343 -10.84 -7.99 11.73
CA VAL A 343 -9.54 -8.23 12.37
C VAL A 343 -8.57 -7.13 11.98
N VAL A 344 -8.21 -6.26 12.93
CA VAL A 344 -7.10 -5.33 12.76
C VAL A 344 -5.80 -6.12 12.70
N LEU A 345 -4.98 -5.88 11.68
CA LEU A 345 -3.77 -6.65 11.42
C LEU A 345 -2.51 -5.95 11.97
N SER A 346 -2.47 -4.63 11.82
CA SER A 346 -1.36 -3.76 12.22
C SER A 346 -1.69 -2.28 11.99
N THR A 347 -0.98 -1.41 12.69
CA THR A 347 -0.97 0.06 12.51
C THR A 347 0.45 0.52 12.14
N HIS A 348 0.57 1.58 11.34
CA HIS A 348 1.86 2.07 10.83
C HIS A 348 1.94 3.59 10.82
N GLU A 349 3.15 4.14 10.94
CA GLU A 349 3.46 5.47 10.41
C GLU A 349 3.83 5.33 8.94
N GLN A 350 3.28 6.15 8.04
CA GLN A 350 3.72 6.19 6.64
C GLN A 350 4.97 7.07 6.51
N ILE A 351 5.96 6.57 5.78
CA ILE A 351 7.10 7.34 5.31
C ILE A 351 6.74 7.81 3.90
N LEU A 352 6.66 9.12 3.70
CA LEU A 352 6.23 9.73 2.45
C LEU A 352 7.39 10.45 1.76
N ASP A 353 7.45 10.34 0.44
CA ASP A 353 8.24 11.22 -0.43
C ASP A 353 7.26 12.16 -1.14
N GLY A 354 7.21 13.42 -0.71
CA GLY A 354 6.11 14.33 -1.02
C GLY A 354 4.76 13.80 -0.51
N HIS A 355 3.87 13.39 -1.41
CA HIS A 355 2.60 12.74 -1.08
C HIS A 355 2.54 11.26 -1.52
N ALA A 356 3.67 10.69 -1.97
CA ALA A 356 3.75 9.31 -2.40
C ALA A 356 4.25 8.43 -1.25
N TYR A 357 3.71 7.22 -1.16
CA TYR A 357 4.14 6.24 -0.17
C TYR A 357 5.54 5.74 -0.51
N GLY A 358 6.51 5.98 0.38
CA GLY A 358 7.88 5.49 0.27
C GLY A 358 8.20 4.33 1.22
N GLY A 359 7.40 4.12 2.25
CA GLY A 359 7.66 3.11 3.28
C GLY A 359 6.78 3.24 4.52
N CYS A 360 7.11 2.53 5.58
CA CYS A 360 6.42 2.62 6.85
C CYS A 360 7.28 2.30 8.07
N GLU A 361 6.88 2.82 9.23
CA GLU A 361 7.35 2.37 10.54
C GLU A 361 6.23 1.61 11.25
N PHE A 362 6.54 0.46 11.85
CA PHE A 362 5.62 -0.33 12.66
C PHE A 362 6.09 -0.36 14.12
N PRO A 363 5.16 -0.31 15.09
CA PRO A 363 3.75 0.08 14.95
C PRO A 363 3.58 1.61 14.84
N ALA A 364 2.36 2.11 14.60
CA ALA A 364 2.05 3.55 14.68
C ALA A 364 2.29 4.13 16.09
N GLY A 365 2.35 5.46 16.21
CA GLY A 365 2.52 6.20 17.45
C GLY A 365 1.55 5.78 18.55
N GLU A 366 2.07 5.55 19.75
CA GLU A 366 1.29 5.02 20.89
C GLU A 366 0.12 5.93 21.27
N ALA A 367 0.31 7.25 21.15
CA ALA A 367 -0.67 8.29 21.49
C ALA A 367 -2.03 8.14 20.79
N TYR A 368 -2.07 7.55 19.58
CA TYR A 368 -3.30 7.42 18.79
C TYR A 368 -3.54 6.00 18.25
N ARG A 369 -2.64 5.05 18.51
CA ARG A 369 -2.72 3.67 17.97
C ARG A 369 -4.07 3.02 18.25
N ALA A 370 -4.53 3.03 19.50
CA ALA A 370 -5.79 2.40 19.89
C ALA A 370 -6.99 2.99 19.13
N ARG A 371 -6.97 4.31 18.89
CA ARG A 371 -8.01 5.00 18.13
C ARG A 371 -7.98 4.66 16.64
N LEU A 372 -6.81 4.45 16.04
CA LEU A 372 -6.69 3.92 14.68
C LEU A 372 -7.35 2.54 14.58
N GLU A 373 -7.12 1.66 15.55
CA GLU A 373 -7.74 0.33 15.57
C GLU A 373 -9.28 0.41 15.72
N GLU A 374 -9.78 1.32 16.56
CA GLU A 374 -11.21 1.58 16.70
C GLU A 374 -11.84 2.07 15.40
N HIS A 375 -11.22 3.07 14.75
CA HIS A 375 -11.67 3.58 13.46
C HIS A 375 -11.63 2.51 12.38
N ALA A 376 -10.59 1.67 12.34
CA ALA A 376 -10.53 0.53 11.42
C ALA A 376 -11.69 -0.44 11.62
N ARG A 377 -12.07 -0.74 12.87
CA ARG A 377 -13.23 -1.59 13.16
C ARG A 377 -14.54 -0.93 12.73
N ALA A 378 -14.70 0.36 12.97
CA ALA A 378 -15.89 1.11 12.53
C ALA A 378 -16.04 1.11 11.01
N VAL A 379 -14.96 1.43 10.29
CA VAL A 379 -14.90 1.38 8.82
C VAL A 379 -15.15 -0.03 8.31
N GLY A 380 -14.48 -1.04 8.87
CA GLY A 380 -14.66 -2.44 8.47
C GLY A 380 -16.10 -2.92 8.65
N ARG A 381 -16.79 -2.52 9.73
CA ARG A 381 -18.22 -2.81 9.90
C ARG A 381 -19.09 -2.11 8.85
N ALA A 382 -18.79 -0.86 8.51
CA ALA A 382 -19.50 -0.13 7.46
C ALA A 382 -19.30 -0.77 6.08
N LEU A 383 -18.08 -1.18 5.75
CA LEU A 383 -17.76 -1.91 4.53
C LEU A 383 -18.46 -3.29 4.50
N ALA A 384 -18.41 -4.05 5.59
CA ALA A 384 -19.04 -5.36 5.66
C ALA A 384 -20.56 -5.31 5.45
N ARG A 385 -21.25 -4.28 5.98
CA ARG A 385 -22.68 -4.04 5.70
C ARG A 385 -22.99 -3.84 4.21
N ARG A 386 -21.99 -3.44 3.41
CA ARG A 386 -22.07 -3.25 1.96
C ARG A 386 -21.65 -4.50 1.18
N GLY A 387 -21.35 -5.60 1.86
CA GLY A 387 -20.92 -6.87 1.26
C GLY A 387 -19.41 -6.99 1.05
N GLU A 388 -18.62 -6.05 1.55
CA GLU A 388 -17.16 -6.08 1.42
C GLU A 388 -16.54 -7.18 2.29
N VAL A 389 -15.52 -7.83 1.75
CA VAL A 389 -14.76 -8.88 2.42
C VAL A 389 -13.29 -8.81 2.02
N GLY A 390 -12.39 -9.21 2.91
CA GLY A 390 -10.96 -9.25 2.65
C GLY A 390 -10.20 -8.06 3.21
N HIS A 391 -9.07 -7.74 2.59
CA HIS A 391 -8.18 -6.68 3.04
C HIS A 391 -8.75 -5.28 2.82
N PHE A 392 -8.53 -4.41 3.80
CA PHE A 392 -8.56 -2.98 3.57
C PHE A 392 -7.51 -2.27 4.43
N GLY A 393 -7.04 -1.13 3.92
CA GLY A 393 -6.28 -0.14 4.67
C GLY A 393 -7.04 1.16 4.82
N VAL A 394 -6.77 1.92 5.86
CA VAL A 394 -7.25 3.29 6.02
C VAL A 394 -6.08 4.19 6.37
N ASP A 395 -5.94 5.26 5.61
CA ASP A 395 -4.90 6.27 5.79
C ASP A 395 -5.48 7.48 6.53
N PHE A 396 -4.69 8.05 7.44
CA PHE A 396 -5.08 9.16 8.28
C PHE A 396 -4.02 10.25 8.25
N ILE A 397 -4.44 11.46 8.62
CA ILE A 397 -3.54 12.49 9.13
C ILE A 397 -3.78 12.64 10.64
N ALA A 398 -2.70 12.60 11.42
CA ALA A 398 -2.72 12.81 12.86
C ALA A 398 -2.14 14.18 13.18
N THR A 399 -2.96 15.08 13.71
CA THR A 399 -2.55 16.44 14.08
C THR A 399 -2.63 16.62 15.58
N PRO A 400 -1.57 17.09 16.28
CA PRO A 400 -1.65 17.38 17.70
C PRO A 400 -2.79 18.35 18.02
N SER A 401 -3.57 18.06 19.05
CA SER A 401 -4.81 18.80 19.36
C SER A 401 -4.56 20.17 20.00
N GLY A 402 -3.29 20.53 20.26
CA GLY A 402 -2.91 21.78 20.92
C GLY A 402 -3.20 21.82 22.42
N SER A 403 -3.66 20.73 23.04
CA SER A 403 -3.97 20.63 24.48
C SER A 403 -2.74 20.72 25.40
N GLY A 404 -1.53 20.72 24.83
CA GLY A 404 -0.26 20.84 25.57
C GLY A 404 0.18 19.57 26.32
N ASP A 405 -0.65 18.51 26.32
CA ASP A 405 -0.36 17.23 26.96
C ASP A 405 0.58 16.32 26.16
N GLY A 406 0.91 16.70 24.91
CA GLY A 406 1.77 15.94 24.00
C GLY A 406 1.22 14.56 23.58
N THR A 407 -0.03 14.23 23.94
CA THR A 407 -0.62 12.89 23.78
C THR A 407 -1.97 12.91 23.07
N SER A 408 -2.63 14.06 22.97
CA SER A 408 -3.91 14.17 22.29
C SER A 408 -3.76 14.54 20.81
N TYR A 409 -4.26 13.69 19.92
CA TYR A 409 -4.25 13.90 18.46
C TYR A 409 -5.65 13.92 17.87
N LEU A 410 -5.86 14.79 16.88
CA LEU A 410 -6.99 14.72 15.96
C LEU A 410 -6.60 13.76 14.82
N LEU A 411 -7.48 12.82 14.50
CA LEU A 411 -7.30 11.84 13.43
C LEU A 411 -8.34 12.12 12.35
N ASP A 412 -7.92 12.59 11.18
CA ASP A 412 -8.79 12.78 10.04
C ASP A 412 -8.46 11.70 8.99
N ALA A 413 -9.44 10.85 8.67
CA ALA A 413 -9.29 9.82 7.64
C ALA A 413 -9.21 10.45 6.24
N LEU A 414 -8.36 9.87 5.38
CA LEU A 414 -8.03 10.39 4.05
C LEU A 414 -8.54 9.48 2.94
N GLU A 415 -8.29 8.17 3.03
CA GLU A 415 -8.69 7.20 2.01
C GLU A 415 -8.80 5.77 2.54
N ILE A 416 -9.63 4.96 1.86
CA ILE A 416 -9.73 3.51 2.06
C ILE A 416 -9.07 2.79 0.89
N ASN A 417 -8.15 1.89 1.19
CA ASN A 417 -7.48 1.04 0.21
C ASN A 417 -8.04 -0.39 0.28
N LEU A 418 -8.99 -0.75 -0.60
CA LEU A 418 -9.60 -2.10 -0.69
C LEU A 418 -8.69 -3.10 -1.43
N ARG A 419 -7.54 -3.42 -0.82
CA ARG A 419 -6.48 -4.29 -1.38
C ARG A 419 -5.44 -4.60 -0.31
N THR A 420 -4.49 -5.48 -0.64
CA THR A 420 -3.22 -5.53 0.10
C THR A 420 -2.49 -4.19 -0.06
N THR A 421 -2.12 -3.55 1.04
CA THR A 421 -1.45 -2.24 1.07
C THR A 421 0.07 -2.40 0.99
N GLY A 422 0.80 -1.29 0.83
CA GLY A 422 2.27 -1.30 0.87
C GLY A 422 2.82 -1.83 2.20
N THR A 423 2.07 -1.63 3.29
CA THR A 423 2.39 -2.14 4.63
C THR A 423 2.13 -3.64 4.82
N THR A 424 1.41 -4.29 3.89
CA THR A 424 1.10 -5.73 3.98
C THR A 424 2.34 -6.58 3.77
N CYS A 425 3.16 -6.29 2.75
CA CYS A 425 4.33 -7.11 2.40
C CYS A 425 5.33 -7.28 3.57
N PRO A 426 5.89 -6.20 4.16
CA PRO A 426 6.87 -6.35 5.24
C PRO A 426 6.29 -7.05 6.47
N LEU A 427 5.03 -6.76 6.83
CA LEU A 427 4.34 -7.45 7.92
C LEU A 427 4.21 -8.96 7.63
N MET A 428 3.81 -9.29 6.41
CA MET A 428 3.55 -10.65 6.00
C MET A 428 4.82 -11.48 5.95
N MET A 429 5.88 -10.93 5.39
CA MET A 429 7.19 -11.56 5.39
C MET A 429 7.61 -11.93 6.80
N LEU A 430 7.51 -11.00 7.76
CA LEU A 430 7.86 -11.25 9.16
C LEU A 430 6.99 -12.31 9.83
N LYS A 431 5.67 -12.23 9.66
CA LYS A 431 4.74 -13.22 10.23
C LYS A 431 4.97 -14.63 9.66
N LEU A 432 5.34 -14.74 8.38
CA LEU A 432 5.63 -16.02 7.75
C LEU A 432 6.96 -16.59 8.21
N LEU A 433 8.00 -15.75 8.34
CA LEU A 433 9.30 -16.15 8.87
C LEU A 433 9.19 -16.65 10.32
N GLU A 434 8.43 -15.95 11.17
CA GLU A 434 8.17 -16.40 12.54
C GLU A 434 7.52 -17.79 12.57
N ARG A 435 6.46 -17.97 11.78
CA ARG A 435 5.67 -19.21 11.75
C ARG A 435 6.38 -20.38 11.08
N SER A 436 7.23 -20.11 10.10
CA SER A 436 8.02 -21.16 9.44
C SER A 436 9.05 -21.76 10.39
N HIS A 437 9.61 -20.94 11.29
CA HIS A 437 10.65 -21.35 12.24
C HIS A 437 10.09 -21.85 13.59
N ASP A 438 8.93 -21.36 14.03
CA ASP A 438 8.22 -21.84 15.21
C ASP A 438 6.73 -22.10 14.88
N PRO A 439 6.37 -23.33 14.48
CA PRO A 439 5.00 -23.66 14.05
C PRO A 439 4.01 -23.81 15.22
N ARG A 440 4.43 -23.63 16.48
CA ARG A 440 3.52 -23.73 17.63
C ARG A 440 2.40 -22.70 17.50
N PRO A 441 1.13 -23.07 17.75
CA PRO A 441 0.06 -22.09 17.83
C PRO A 441 0.41 -21.10 18.94
N ALA A 442 0.36 -19.79 18.65
CA ALA A 442 0.33 -18.80 19.73
C ALA A 442 -0.83 -19.19 20.64
N GLU A 443 -0.55 -19.56 21.89
CA GLU A 443 -1.61 -19.97 22.82
C GLU A 443 -2.65 -18.86 22.89
N ALA A 444 -3.93 -19.25 22.82
CA ALA A 444 -5.08 -18.36 22.95
C ALA A 444 -5.24 -17.80 24.39
N GLY A 445 -4.16 -17.75 25.17
CA GLY A 445 -4.11 -17.33 26.57
C GLY A 445 -3.48 -15.95 26.71
N GLY A 446 -4.29 -14.92 26.50
CA GLY A 446 -3.94 -13.52 26.73
C GLY A 446 -4.96 -12.65 26.03
N GLY A 447 -5.97 -12.17 26.76
CA GLY A 447 -7.06 -11.36 26.22
C GLY A 447 -6.54 -10.17 25.41
N GLY A 448 -6.63 -10.28 24.09
CA GLY A 448 -6.20 -9.28 23.11
C GLY A 448 -5.88 -9.96 21.79
N GLY A 449 -6.73 -9.82 20.77
CA GLY A 449 -6.54 -10.41 19.45
C GLY A 449 -5.28 -9.88 18.76
N GLY A 450 -4.13 -10.50 19.04
CA GLY A 450 -2.79 -9.94 18.85
C GLY A 450 -2.49 -9.41 17.45
N THR A 451 -2.30 -8.09 17.39
CA THR A 451 -1.69 -7.31 16.31
C THR A 451 -0.17 -7.44 16.25
N GLY A 452 0.43 -8.24 17.13
CA GLY A 452 1.88 -8.32 17.34
C GLY A 452 2.64 -9.15 16.31
N VAL A 453 3.78 -8.61 15.89
CA VAL A 453 4.97 -9.34 15.45
C VAL A 453 5.81 -9.53 16.72
N SER A 454 6.39 -10.70 16.96
CA SER A 454 7.17 -10.97 18.20
C SER A 454 8.40 -10.07 18.36
N HIS A 455 8.78 -9.38 17.28
CA HIS A 455 9.97 -8.54 17.14
C HIS A 455 9.77 -7.07 17.55
N GLY A 456 8.55 -6.66 17.93
CA GLY A 456 8.29 -5.31 18.46
C GLY A 456 8.17 -4.23 17.37
N HIS A 457 9.21 -4.00 16.57
CA HIS A 457 9.28 -2.88 15.61
C HIS A 457 9.90 -3.26 14.26
N TYR A 458 9.53 -2.51 13.22
CA TYR A 458 10.28 -2.49 11.96
C TYR A 458 10.15 -1.15 11.24
N ILE A 459 11.12 -0.84 10.36
CA ILE A 459 11.06 0.24 9.38
C ILE A 459 11.23 -0.38 8.01
N ALA A 460 10.31 -0.14 7.09
CA ALA A 460 10.36 -0.68 5.73
C ALA A 460 10.28 0.45 4.70
N PHE A 461 10.96 0.27 3.59
CA PHE A 461 10.98 1.21 2.46
C PHE A 461 10.69 0.44 1.19
N ASP A 462 9.83 0.96 0.31
CA ASP A 462 9.60 0.38 -1.02
C ASP A 462 10.67 0.85 -2.03
N HIS A 463 11.28 1.99 -1.77
CA HIS A 463 12.23 2.68 -2.65
C HIS A 463 13.48 3.13 -1.88
N PHE A 464 14.08 2.24 -1.10
CA PHE A 464 15.35 2.52 -0.43
C PHE A 464 16.48 2.56 -1.46
N GLY A 465 17.27 3.63 -1.46
CA GLY A 465 18.46 3.74 -2.28
C GLY A 465 18.62 5.10 -2.95
N LYS A 466 19.62 5.18 -3.81
CA LYS A 466 20.05 6.41 -4.50
C LYS A 466 20.31 6.08 -5.96
N ALA A 467 20.19 7.06 -6.86
CA ALA A 467 20.53 6.87 -8.27
C ALA A 467 21.95 6.30 -8.45
N ASP A 468 22.86 6.64 -7.54
CA ASP A 468 24.24 6.16 -7.53
C ASP A 468 24.39 4.65 -7.32
N TYR A 469 23.36 3.97 -6.83
CA TYR A 469 23.36 2.54 -6.55
C TYR A 469 23.06 1.69 -7.80
N THR A 470 22.86 2.30 -8.99
CA THR A 470 22.75 1.54 -10.25
C THR A 470 24.02 0.78 -10.62
N VAL A 471 25.12 1.03 -9.90
CA VAL A 471 26.37 0.25 -10.02
C VAL A 471 26.26 -1.16 -9.44
N PHE A 472 25.21 -1.45 -8.65
CA PHE A 472 25.02 -2.75 -8.02
C PHE A 472 24.05 -3.63 -8.81
N THR A 473 24.33 -4.93 -8.79
CA THR A 473 23.38 -5.99 -9.13
C THR A 473 22.62 -6.46 -7.89
N PRO A 474 21.51 -7.21 -8.05
CA PRO A 474 20.85 -7.87 -6.92
C PRO A 474 21.78 -8.80 -6.13
N ALA A 475 22.71 -9.49 -6.80
CA ALA A 475 23.67 -10.37 -6.15
C ALA A 475 24.66 -9.59 -5.27
N ASP A 476 25.14 -8.42 -5.73
CA ASP A 476 26.03 -7.55 -4.93
C ASP A 476 25.31 -7.08 -3.64
N LEU A 477 24.01 -6.77 -3.72
CA LEU A 477 23.21 -6.44 -2.54
C LEU A 477 23.15 -7.61 -1.56
N HIS A 478 22.97 -8.84 -2.05
CA HIS A 478 22.92 -10.03 -1.19
C HIS A 478 24.25 -10.22 -0.45
N GLU A 479 25.37 -10.14 -1.17
CA GLU A 479 26.71 -10.28 -0.61
C GLU A 479 26.98 -9.19 0.46
N MET A 480 26.73 -7.92 0.14
CA MET A 480 26.97 -6.81 1.07
C MET A 480 26.13 -6.92 2.34
N LEU A 481 24.86 -7.31 2.23
CA LEU A 481 24.00 -7.48 3.39
C LEU A 481 24.38 -8.74 4.18
N ALA A 482 24.96 -9.74 3.53
CA ALA A 482 25.47 -10.92 4.19
C ALA A 482 26.71 -10.64 5.02
N ASP A 483 27.67 -9.95 4.44
CA ASP A 483 28.85 -9.45 5.15
C ASP A 483 28.47 -8.61 6.37
N LEU A 484 27.48 -7.72 6.21
CA LEU A 484 27.04 -6.87 7.31
C LEU A 484 26.41 -7.69 8.44
N SER A 485 25.64 -8.72 8.10
CA SER A 485 25.02 -9.60 9.09
C SER A 485 26.06 -10.43 9.84
N LEU A 486 27.08 -10.93 9.12
CA LEU A 486 28.22 -11.64 9.71
C LEU A 486 29.06 -10.74 10.62
N ALA A 487 29.34 -9.50 10.20
CA ALA A 487 30.11 -8.52 10.99
C ALA A 487 29.42 -8.16 12.31
N ARG A 488 28.08 -8.24 12.36
CA ARG A 488 27.27 -8.04 13.56
C ARG A 488 27.24 -9.26 14.50
N GLY A 489 28.06 -10.29 14.23
CA GLY A 489 28.09 -11.53 15.00
C GLY A 489 26.87 -12.42 14.78
N GLY A 490 26.06 -12.13 13.75
CA GLY A 490 25.06 -13.04 13.25
C GLY A 490 25.71 -14.15 12.41
N ALA A 491 25.06 -15.30 12.29
CA ALA A 491 25.25 -16.08 11.07
C ALA A 491 24.59 -15.32 9.90
N GLU A 492 24.80 -15.76 8.66
CA GLU A 492 24.27 -15.20 7.39
C GLU A 492 22.93 -14.43 7.51
N PRO A 493 22.69 -13.40 6.68
CA PRO A 493 21.47 -12.61 6.75
C PRO A 493 20.32 -13.59 6.59
N CYS A 494 19.58 -13.83 7.67
CA CYS A 494 18.50 -14.82 7.76
C CYS A 494 18.89 -16.29 8.03
N SER A 495 19.96 -16.55 8.78
CA SER A 495 20.16 -17.82 9.47
C SER A 495 19.15 -18.00 10.65
N ALA A 496 17.95 -18.43 10.29
CA ALA A 496 16.99 -19.35 10.94
C ALA A 496 16.83 -19.47 12.48
N GLY A 497 17.41 -18.63 13.32
CA GLY A 497 17.31 -18.75 14.78
C GLY A 497 17.09 -17.45 15.54
N ARG A 498 17.38 -16.29 14.93
CA ARG A 498 17.38 -15.00 15.64
C ARG A 498 16.97 -13.80 14.78
N VAL A 499 15.81 -13.88 14.11
CA VAL A 499 15.07 -12.63 13.80
C VAL A 499 14.78 -11.85 15.11
N ARG A 500 14.85 -12.55 16.27
CA ARG A 500 14.57 -12.10 17.65
C ARG A 500 15.35 -10.88 18.14
N ASP A 501 16.54 -10.58 17.57
CA ASP A 501 17.45 -9.59 18.16
C ASP A 501 17.63 -8.32 17.27
N ALA A 502 17.65 -8.45 15.94
CA ALA A 502 17.60 -7.39 14.91
C ALA A 502 17.89 -8.01 13.52
N GLY A 503 17.33 -7.49 12.42
CA GLY A 503 17.54 -8.08 11.09
C GLY A 503 17.23 -7.17 9.90
N ILE A 504 17.73 -7.57 8.72
CA ILE A 504 17.53 -6.88 7.44
C ILE A 504 16.87 -7.87 6.46
N LEU A 505 15.79 -7.44 5.80
CA LEU A 505 15.03 -8.27 4.86
C LEU A 505 14.80 -7.53 3.55
N LEU A 506 15.15 -8.13 2.42
CA LEU A 506 14.80 -7.63 1.09
C LEU A 506 13.47 -8.25 0.64
N TYR A 507 12.60 -7.45 0.01
CA TYR A 507 11.32 -7.96 -0.51
C TYR A 507 10.96 -7.46 -1.91
N MET A 508 11.75 -6.55 -2.48
CA MET A 508 11.67 -6.12 -3.88
C MET A 508 13.06 -5.57 -4.25
N HIS A 509 13.87 -6.26 -5.01
CA HIS A 509 15.26 -5.80 -5.22
C HIS A 509 15.77 -6.05 -6.63
N GLY A 510 14.91 -6.46 -7.56
CA GLY A 510 15.25 -6.52 -8.98
C GLY A 510 15.47 -5.16 -9.64
N ALA A 511 15.03 -4.06 -8.99
CA ALA A 511 15.16 -2.70 -9.52
C ALA A 511 16.50 -2.02 -9.23
N VAL A 512 17.40 -2.60 -8.42
CA VAL A 512 18.62 -1.89 -7.99
C VAL A 512 19.52 -1.50 -9.16
N ALA A 513 19.73 -2.41 -10.12
CA ALA A 513 20.61 -2.17 -11.26
C ALA A 513 20.07 -1.09 -12.22
N GLU A 514 18.74 -0.98 -12.34
CA GLU A 514 18.09 -0.04 -13.26
C GLU A 514 17.78 1.32 -12.61
N LEU A 515 17.33 1.29 -11.35
CA LEU A 515 16.75 2.45 -10.66
C LEU A 515 17.59 2.93 -9.49
N GLY A 516 18.51 2.10 -8.98
CA GLY A 516 19.29 2.36 -7.77
C GLY A 516 18.47 2.23 -6.48
N THR A 517 17.22 1.76 -6.58
CA THR A 517 16.29 1.66 -5.46
C THR A 517 15.73 0.26 -5.31
N PHE A 518 15.44 -0.15 -4.07
CA PHE A 518 14.89 -1.46 -3.75
C PHE A 518 14.06 -1.41 -2.44
N GLY A 519 13.18 -2.39 -2.29
CA GLY A 519 12.38 -2.68 -1.12
C GLY A 519 13.13 -3.48 -0.05
N ILE A 520 13.23 -2.91 1.14
CA ILE A 520 13.96 -3.43 2.31
C ILE A 520 13.19 -3.16 3.61
N ALA A 521 13.30 -4.06 4.59
CA ALA A 521 12.80 -3.91 5.94
C ALA A 521 13.90 -4.13 6.98
N PHE A 522 13.95 -3.24 7.97
CA PHE A 522 14.85 -3.23 9.11
C PHE A 522 14.05 -3.55 10.35
N VAL A 523 14.43 -4.59 11.06
CA VAL A 523 13.67 -5.14 12.19
C VAL A 523 14.51 -5.08 13.45
N GLY A 524 13.88 -4.73 14.56
CA GLY A 524 14.56 -4.62 15.85
C GLY A 524 13.59 -4.44 17.01
N PRO A 525 14.05 -4.63 18.25
CA PRO A 525 13.20 -4.59 19.44
C PRO A 525 12.64 -3.20 19.69
N THR A 526 13.38 -2.15 19.29
CA THR A 526 12.93 -0.76 19.36
C THR A 526 13.00 -0.09 17.99
N ARG A 527 12.23 1.01 17.84
CA ARG A 527 12.31 1.87 16.66
C ARG A 527 13.71 2.47 16.45
N GLU A 528 14.41 2.75 17.55
CA GLU A 528 15.76 3.30 17.52
C GLU A 528 16.77 2.28 16.96
N ASP A 529 16.63 1.00 17.29
CA ASP A 529 17.48 -0.05 16.73
C ASP A 529 17.26 -0.22 15.23
N CYS A 530 16.01 -0.09 14.77
CA CYS A 530 15.70 -0.08 13.34
C CYS A 530 16.38 1.10 12.62
N ARG A 531 16.36 2.30 13.22
CA ARG A 531 17.01 3.49 12.64
C ARG A 531 18.52 3.35 12.56
N LYS A 532 19.15 2.75 13.57
CA LYS A 532 20.59 2.45 13.52
C LYS A 532 20.94 1.52 12.37
N LEU A 533 20.13 0.49 12.11
CA LEU A 533 20.31 -0.39 10.96
C LEU A 533 20.17 0.33 9.63
N VAL A 534 19.19 1.23 9.51
CA VAL A 534 18.99 2.06 8.32
C VAL A 534 20.27 2.83 7.99
N LEU A 535 20.80 3.58 8.96
CA LEU A 535 22.01 4.39 8.80
C LEU A 535 23.24 3.55 8.49
N GLU A 536 23.36 2.38 9.12
CA GLU A 536 24.49 1.47 8.91
C GLU A 536 24.50 0.89 7.49
N VAL A 537 23.34 0.42 7.01
CA VAL A 537 23.20 -0.10 5.64
C VAL A 537 23.41 1.00 4.61
N GLU A 538 22.80 2.17 4.81
CA GLU A 538 22.96 3.30 3.89
C GLU A 538 24.44 3.68 3.74
N ARG A 539 25.17 3.79 4.86
CA ARG A 539 26.60 4.10 4.84
C ARG A 539 27.41 3.03 4.10
N ARG A 540 27.14 1.75 4.34
CA ARG A 540 27.85 0.65 3.65
C ARG A 540 27.64 0.71 2.14
N LEU A 541 26.41 0.97 1.70
CA LEU A 541 26.08 1.08 0.28
C LEU A 541 26.71 2.33 -0.35
N ASP A 542 26.72 3.47 0.36
CA ASP A 542 27.39 4.68 -0.11
C ASP A 542 28.90 4.45 -0.32
N ASP A 543 29.56 3.83 0.66
CA ASP A 543 31.00 3.53 0.61
C ASP A 543 31.34 2.54 -0.51
N GLU A 544 30.49 1.55 -0.79
CA GLU A 544 30.68 0.62 -1.91
C GLU A 544 30.41 1.30 -3.25
N ALA A 545 29.33 2.09 -3.36
CA ALA A 545 28.97 2.75 -4.61
C ALA A 545 30.08 3.71 -5.05
N LEU A 546 30.67 4.44 -4.10
CA LEU A 546 31.81 5.31 -4.36
C LEU A 546 33.03 4.52 -4.84
N ARG A 547 33.31 3.36 -4.24
CA ARG A 547 34.40 2.47 -4.65
C ARG A 547 34.19 1.90 -6.06
N CYS A 548 32.99 1.42 -6.37
CA CYS A 548 32.64 0.91 -7.70
C CYS A 548 32.80 2.00 -8.77
N LYS A 549 32.32 3.23 -8.49
CA LYS A 549 32.46 4.37 -9.39
C LYS A 549 33.92 4.77 -9.63
N ALA A 550 34.74 4.76 -8.58
CA ALA A 550 36.17 5.06 -8.70
C ALA A 550 36.95 3.97 -9.45
N ALA A 551 36.46 2.73 -9.45
CA ALA A 551 37.05 1.60 -10.17
C ALA A 551 36.51 1.43 -11.60
N ALA A 552 35.41 2.11 -11.95
CA ALA A 552 34.81 2.01 -13.27
C ALA A 552 35.78 2.55 -14.33
N PRO A 553 35.99 1.84 -15.44
CA PRO A 553 36.83 2.35 -16.52
C PRO A 553 36.22 3.63 -17.09
N GLU A 554 37.03 4.66 -17.30
CA GLU A 554 36.58 5.83 -18.04
C GLU A 554 36.30 5.42 -19.49
N PRO A 555 35.18 5.86 -20.09
CA PRO A 555 34.94 5.61 -21.51
C PRO A 555 36.07 6.25 -22.31
N ASP A 556 36.76 5.44 -23.12
CA ASP A 556 37.74 5.92 -24.08
C ASP A 556 36.96 6.67 -25.18
N ASP A 557 36.74 7.97 -24.99
CA ASP A 557 36.06 8.88 -25.93
C ASP A 557 36.95 9.16 -27.17
N ASN A 558 37.61 8.12 -27.68
CA ASN A 558 38.35 8.16 -28.92
C ASN A 558 37.69 7.21 -29.94
N PRO A 559 36.69 7.71 -30.71
CA PRO A 559 36.12 6.93 -31.80
C PRO A 559 37.18 6.81 -32.91
N ALA A 560 37.83 5.65 -32.96
CA ALA A 560 38.73 5.28 -34.07
C ALA A 560 37.95 5.02 -35.37
#